data_AF-A0A850NYF8-F1
#
_entry.id   AF-A0A850NYF8-F1
#
_cell.length_a   1.000
_cell.length_b   1.000
_cell.length_c   1.000
_cell.angle_alpha   90.00
_cell.angle_beta   90.00
_cell.angle_gamma   90.00
#
_symmetry.space_group_name_H-M   'P 1'
#
loop_
_entity.id
_entity.type
_entity.pdbx_description
1 polymer ?
#
loop_
_entity_poly.entity_id
_entity_poly.type
_entity_poly.pdbx_seq_one_letter_code
_entity_poly.pdbx_strand_id
1 'polypeptide(L)'
;MSILGTRIATFLRGREVGRDADGRRYFEDRRARAKGVAPHLHVRRWVLYRGAEDPSAVPPEWWAWLHYAAAAPLPVEARRPWQLPYEPNM
;
A
#
# COMPACT_ATOMS: atom_id res chain seq x y z
N MET A 1 -5.25 -5.38 -16.22
CA MET A 1 -5.11 -6.52 -15.30
C MET A 1 -6.46 -6.89 -14.70
N SER A 2 -6.71 -8.16 -14.36
CA SER A 2 -8.02 -8.58 -13.80
C SER A 2 -8.12 -8.20 -12.31
N ILE A 3 -8.90 -7.15 -12.03
CA ILE A 3 -9.15 -6.59 -10.69
C ILE A 3 -9.92 -7.61 -9.79
N LEU A 4 -10.63 -8.56 -10.40
CA LEU A 4 -11.46 -9.53 -9.69
C LEU A 4 -10.63 -10.44 -8.77
N GLY A 5 -9.51 -10.98 -9.26
CA GLY A 5 -8.64 -11.87 -8.48
C GLY A 5 -8.06 -11.16 -7.26
N THR A 6 -7.60 -9.92 -7.43
CA THR A 6 -7.06 -9.11 -6.34
C THR A 6 -8.13 -8.76 -5.32
N ARG A 7 -9.37 -8.46 -5.75
CA ARG A 7 -10.49 -8.18 -4.83
C ARG A 7 -10.88 -9.40 -4.00
N ILE A 8 -10.98 -10.59 -4.61
CA ILE A 8 -11.29 -11.84 -3.91
C ILE A 8 -10.19 -12.17 -2.90
N ALA A 9 -8.92 -12.09 -3.32
CA ALA A 9 -7.78 -12.31 -2.42
C ALA A 9 -7.75 -11.31 -1.26
N THR A 10 -8.08 -10.04 -1.53
CA THR A 10 -8.16 -9.00 -0.50
C THR A 10 -9.26 -9.28 0.51
N PHE A 11 -10.44 -9.72 0.06
CA PHE A 11 -11.53 -10.07 0.98
C PHE A 11 -11.17 -11.27 1.87
N LEU A 12 -10.52 -12.29 1.30
CA LEU A 12 -10.17 -13.52 2.02
C LEU A 12 -8.98 -13.37 2.96
N ARG A 13 -7.99 -12.54 2.60
CA ARG A 13 -6.68 -12.49 3.28
C ARG A 13 -6.21 -11.10 3.66
N GLY A 14 -6.81 -10.04 3.13
CA GLY A 14 -6.39 -8.66 3.37
C GLY A 14 -6.83 -8.14 4.74
N ARG A 15 -5.90 -7.48 5.44
CA ARG A 15 -6.17 -6.56 6.54
C ARG A 15 -6.02 -5.15 6.01
N GLU A 16 -7.06 -4.34 6.12
CA GLU A 16 -6.98 -2.93 5.76
C GLU A 16 -6.11 -2.19 6.78
N VAL A 17 -5.05 -1.55 6.30
CA VAL A 17 -4.13 -0.76 7.13
C VAL A 17 -4.55 0.70 7.16
N GLY A 18 -5.04 1.22 6.02
CA GLY A 18 -5.54 2.58 5.94
C GLY A 18 -5.83 3.01 4.50
N ARG A 19 -6.09 4.31 4.35
CA ARG A 19 -6.43 4.96 3.07
C ARG A 19 -5.62 6.24 2.89
N ASP A 20 -5.33 6.59 1.65
CA ASP A 20 -4.78 7.90 1.31
C ASP A 20 -5.89 8.95 1.04
N ALA A 21 -5.46 10.17 0.72
CA ALA A 21 -6.37 11.29 0.43
C ALA A 21 -7.22 11.08 -0.84
N ASP A 22 -6.74 10.31 -1.82
CA ASP A 22 -7.46 9.99 -3.05
C ASP A 22 -8.41 8.79 -2.90
N GLY A 23 -8.39 8.14 -1.73
CA GLY A 23 -9.22 6.98 -1.40
C GLY A 23 -8.65 5.64 -1.89
N ARG A 24 -7.37 5.57 -2.25
CA ARG A 24 -6.66 4.29 -2.45
C ARG A 24 -6.55 3.59 -1.11
N ARG A 25 -6.73 2.27 -1.12
CA ARG A 25 -6.77 1.47 0.11
C ARG A 25 -5.57 0.54 0.17
N TYR A 26 -4.94 0.48 1.33
CA TYR A 26 -3.71 -0.27 1.55
C TYR A 26 -3.97 -1.48 2.43
N PHE A 27 -3.43 -2.62 2.02
CA PHE A 27 -3.67 -3.91 2.67
C PHE A 27 -2.37 -4.66 2.94
N GLU A 28 -2.36 -5.36 4.06
CA GLU A 28 -1.37 -6.38 4.37
C GLU A 28 -2.05 -7.74 4.51
N ASP A 29 -1.31 -8.83 4.33
CA ASP A 29 -1.84 -10.17 4.60
C ASP A 29 -2.12 -10.34 6.10
N ARG A 30 -3.33 -10.79 6.46
CA ARG A 30 -3.75 -11.09 7.85
C ARG A 30 -2.89 -12.17 8.49
N ARG A 31 -2.32 -13.07 7.68
CA ARG A 31 -1.44 -14.12 8.17
C ARG A 31 -0.04 -13.54 8.30
N ALA A 32 0.38 -13.27 9.53
CA ALA A 32 1.80 -13.09 9.86
C ALA A 32 2.55 -14.31 9.32
N ARG A 33 3.34 -14.10 8.26
CA ARG A 33 4.08 -15.13 7.51
C ARG A 33 3.28 -16.42 7.31
N ALA A 34 2.49 -16.49 6.23
CA ALA A 34 1.76 -17.71 5.88
C ALA A 34 2.67 -18.95 5.96
N LYS A 35 2.19 -20.06 6.55
CA LYS A 35 2.91 -21.35 6.57
C LYS A 35 3.40 -21.67 5.16
N GLY A 36 4.72 -21.77 4.97
CA GLY A 36 5.37 -21.98 3.68
C GLY A 36 6.08 -20.76 3.09
N VAL A 37 5.92 -19.58 3.69
CA VAL A 37 6.69 -18.38 3.33
C VAL A 37 8.05 -18.47 4.03
N ALA A 38 9.12 -18.48 3.24
CA ALA A 38 10.48 -18.68 3.73
C ALA A 38 10.88 -17.63 4.79
N PRO A 39 11.84 -17.95 5.69
CA PRO A 39 12.18 -17.08 6.81
C PRO A 39 12.76 -15.70 6.49
N HIS A 40 12.94 -15.38 5.22
CA HIS A 40 13.44 -14.09 4.73
C HIS A 40 12.35 -13.28 3.99
N LEU A 41 11.16 -13.85 3.78
CA LEU A 41 10.09 -13.18 3.04
C LEU A 41 9.22 -12.35 3.99
N HIS A 42 9.00 -11.09 3.61
CA HIS A 42 8.13 -10.14 4.31
C HIS A 42 6.65 -10.47 4.09
N VAL A 43 5.80 -10.00 5.01
CA VAL A 43 4.34 -10.09 4.86
C VAL A 43 3.92 -9.30 3.62
N ARG A 44 3.15 -9.91 2.72
CA ARG A 44 2.74 -9.25 1.48
C ARG A 44 1.94 -7.97 1.76
N ARG A 45 2.38 -6.86 1.16
CA ARG A 45 1.69 -5.55 1.16
C ARG A 45 1.21 -5.24 -0.25
N TRP A 46 0.02 -4.66 -0.40
CA TRP A 46 -0.51 -4.21 -1.68
C TRP A 46 -1.47 -3.02 -1.53
N VAL A 47 -1.70 -2.33 -2.65
CA VAL A 47 -2.65 -1.22 -2.76
C VAL A 47 -3.77 -1.61 -3.72
N LEU A 48 -5.00 -1.19 -3.40
CA LEU A 48 -6.13 -1.20 -4.32
C LEU A 48 -6.41 0.23 -4.78
N TYR A 49 -6.16 0.47 -6.07
CA TYR A 49 -6.47 1.73 -6.73
C TYR A 49 -7.98 1.90 -6.92
N ARG A 50 -8.44 3.16 -6.90
CA ARG A 50 -9.85 3.52 -7.13
C ARG A 50 -10.19 3.59 -8.63
N GLY A 51 -9.22 3.94 -9.47
CA GLY A 51 -9.38 4.15 -10.91
C GLY A 51 -8.26 3.49 -11.70
N ALA A 52 -7.57 4.26 -12.54
CA ALA A 52 -6.41 3.79 -13.30
C ALA A 52 -5.34 3.21 -12.34
N GLU A 53 -4.80 2.05 -12.71
CA GLU A 53 -3.75 1.37 -11.95
C GLU A 53 -2.39 1.99 -12.31
N ASP A 54 -2.12 3.18 -11.77
CA ASP A 54 -0.84 3.86 -11.92
C ASP A 54 0.03 3.69 -10.64
N PRO A 55 1.15 2.95 -10.70
CA PRO A 55 2.10 2.83 -9.59
C PRO A 55 2.67 4.17 -9.14
N SER A 56 2.81 5.11 -10.08
CA SER A 56 3.34 6.44 -9.83
C SER A 56 2.34 7.36 -9.16
N ALA A 57 1.14 6.87 -8.84
CA ALA A 57 0.09 7.59 -8.10
C ALA A 57 0.05 7.25 -6.59
N VAL A 58 0.94 6.39 -6.08
CA VAL A 58 1.08 6.15 -4.65
C VAL A 58 1.87 7.28 -3.97
N PRO A 59 1.28 8.01 -3.01
CA PRO A 59 1.93 9.15 -2.40
C PRO A 59 3.10 8.71 -1.49
N PRO A 60 4.07 9.61 -1.20
CA PRO A 60 5.29 9.26 -0.48
C PRO A 60 5.07 8.65 0.90
N GLU A 61 3.98 9.03 1.56
CA GLU A 61 3.62 8.56 2.91
C GLU A 61 3.37 7.05 2.93
N TRP A 62 2.79 6.54 1.84
CA TRP A 62 2.48 5.13 1.67
C TRP A 62 3.56 4.38 0.91
N TRP A 63 4.37 5.08 0.10
CA TRP A 63 5.43 4.46 -0.70
C TRP A 63 6.47 3.75 0.16
N ALA A 64 6.93 4.38 1.23
CA ALA A 64 7.92 3.80 2.15
C ALA A 64 7.39 2.53 2.84
N TRP A 65 6.12 2.54 3.24
CA TRP A 65 5.47 1.36 3.83
C TRP A 65 5.28 0.25 2.79
N LEU A 66 4.80 0.58 1.59
CA LEU A 66 4.54 -0.42 0.55
C LEU A 66 5.81 -1.17 0.14
N HIS A 67 6.96 -0.50 0.15
CA HIS A 67 8.28 -1.07 -0.21
C HIS A 67 9.11 -1.54 0.98
N TYR A 68 8.51 -1.76 2.15
CA TYR A 68 9.18 -2.26 3.36
C TYR A 68 10.30 -1.37 3.91
N ALA A 69 10.43 -0.13 3.44
CA ALA A 69 11.35 0.86 3.99
C ALA A 69 10.88 1.40 5.36
N ALA A 70 9.57 1.36 5.62
CA ALA A 70 8.97 1.72 6.90
C ALA A 70 8.04 0.62 7.44
N ALA A 71 8.00 0.49 8.77
CA ALA A 71 7.11 -0.45 9.44
C ALA A 71 5.64 -0.01 9.36
N ALA A 72 5.39 1.30 9.38
CA ALA A 72 4.08 1.94 9.29
C ALA A 72 4.10 3.05 8.21
N PRO A 73 2.94 3.44 7.65
CA PRO A 73 2.85 4.62 6.78
C PRO A 73 3.36 5.86 7.53
N LEU A 74 3.99 6.77 6.79
CA LEU A 74 4.53 7.99 7.39
C LEU A 74 3.39 8.94 7.78
N PRO A 75 3.49 9.63 8.93
CA PRO A 75 2.52 10.63 9.32
C PRO A 75 2.56 11.82 8.36
N VAL A 76 1.40 12.35 8.00
CA VAL A 76 1.28 13.51 7.10
C VAL A 76 1.89 14.75 7.75
N GLU A 77 1.87 14.81 9.08
CA GLU A 77 2.42 15.87 9.92
C GLU A 77 3.96 15.94 9.84
N ALA A 78 4.64 14.89 9.36
CA ALA A 78 6.07 14.91 9.14
C ALA A 78 6.48 15.69 7.87
N ARG A 79 5.50 16.23 7.11
CA ARG A 79 5.79 17.07 5.95
C ARG A 79 6.48 18.37 6.36
N ARG A 80 7.52 18.73 5.61
CA ARG A 80 8.27 19.97 5.77
C ARG A 80 7.64 21.08 4.93
N PRO A 81 7.75 22.36 5.32
CA PRO A 81 7.07 23.46 4.65
C PRO A 81 7.50 23.68 3.19
N TRP A 82 8.69 23.22 2.81
CA TRP A 82 9.20 23.30 1.43
C TRP A 82 8.82 22.10 0.56
N GLN A 83 8.11 21.10 1.09
CA GLN A 83 7.67 19.96 0.30
C GLN A 83 6.41 20.30 -0.47
N LEU A 84 6.48 20.15 -1.79
CA LEU A 84 5.33 20.32 -2.67
C LEU A 84 4.31 19.19 -2.45
N PRO A 85 3.02 19.44 -2.74
CA PRO A 85 2.03 18.39 -2.88
C PRO A 85 2.50 17.34 -3.87
N TYR A 86 2.13 16.09 -3.61
CA TYR A 86 2.49 14.98 -4.47
C TYR A 86 1.65 15.00 -5.75
N GLU A 87 2.31 14.80 -6.89
CA GLU A 87 1.69 14.66 -8.20
C GLU A 87 2.14 13.34 -8.86
N PRO A 88 1.20 12.53 -9.39
CA PRO A 88 1.54 11.36 -10.19
C PRO A 88 2.27 11.72 -11.50
N ASN A 89 2.98 10.75 -12.08
CA ASN A 89 3.62 10.93 -13.38
C ASN A 89 2.56 10.92 -14.50
N MET A 90 2.74 11.80 -15.51
CA MET A 90 1.85 11.91 -16.67
C MET A 90 2.33 11.09 -17.86
#